data_AF-A0A143WY90-F1
#
_entry.id   AF-A0A143WY90-F1
#
_cell.length_a   1.000
_cell.length_b   1.000
_cell.length_c   1.000
_cell.angle_alpha   90.00
_cell.angle_beta   90.00
_cell.angle_gamma   90.00
#
_symmetry.space_group_name_H-M   'P 1'
#
loop_
_entity.id
_entity.type
_entity.pdbx_description
1 polymer ?
#
loop_
_entity_poly.entity_id
_entity_poly.type
_entity_poly.pdbx_seq_one_letter_code
_entity_poly.pdbx_strand_id
1 'polypeptide(L)'
;MPKRKSYDQPFKEETIQYVRDHPEMSVKAIANERGVSFSTLNLWIRNYNLSVDANQKIQRGGVAPSGTGFRHDAKTKEAALQYVREHPEMSVKQIADALQLSFSTLSVWIRKYNESAPAKMKLRKKGKTSQKKGMRRARYTNHTKEEAIMYVRQHPEMSMRDIAARLEVKFSSLNLWIRKYNETAAPEDRIVRERRGRKKKVVELPTENEELLALREENKKLREMLEAIRATLSMYHL
;
A
#
# COMPACT_ATOMS: atom_id res chain seq x y z
N MET A 1 19.18 -16.38 -3.56
CA MET A 1 18.12 -16.39 -2.52
C MET A 1 18.72 -16.94 -1.24
N PRO A 2 18.78 -16.20 -0.12
CA PRO A 2 19.34 -16.74 1.11
C PRO A 2 18.47 -17.90 1.62
N LYS A 3 19.11 -19.00 2.03
CA LYS A 3 18.44 -20.19 2.57
C LYS A 3 17.63 -19.80 3.80
N ARG A 4 16.37 -20.26 3.88
CA ARG A 4 15.54 -20.05 5.07
C ARG A 4 16.21 -20.73 6.26
N LYS A 5 16.49 -19.99 7.34
CA LYS A 5 16.95 -20.58 8.60
C LYS A 5 15.87 -21.55 9.09
N SER A 6 16.23 -22.83 9.19
CA SER A 6 15.40 -23.84 9.84
C SER A 6 15.69 -23.78 11.33
N TYR A 7 14.65 -23.79 12.15
CA TYR A 7 14.78 -23.76 13.61
C TYR A 7 14.30 -25.10 14.16
N ASP A 8 15.07 -25.65 15.10
CA ASP A 8 14.76 -26.92 15.75
C ASP A 8 13.52 -26.80 16.64
N GLN A 9 12.78 -27.90 16.78
CA GLN A 9 11.56 -27.95 17.58
C GLN A 9 11.78 -27.59 19.07
N PRO A 10 12.80 -28.13 19.80
CA PRO A 10 13.02 -27.78 21.20
C PRO A 10 13.32 -26.28 21.38
N PHE A 11 14.05 -25.68 20.46
CA PHE A 11 14.35 -24.25 20.49
C PHE A 11 13.09 -23.38 20.36
N LYS A 12 12.11 -23.80 19.54
CA LYS A 12 10.84 -23.07 19.40
C LYS A 12 10.05 -23.08 20.70
N GLU A 13 9.96 -24.24 21.34
CA GLU A 13 9.21 -24.44 22.57
C GLU A 13 9.82 -23.64 23.73
N GLU A 14 11.15 -23.67 23.87
CA GLU A 14 11.88 -22.84 24.84
C GLU A 14 11.64 -21.35 24.59
N THR A 15 11.69 -20.90 23.33
CA THR A 15 11.46 -19.50 22.98
C THR A 15 10.03 -19.06 23.30
N ILE A 16 9.03 -19.93 23.08
CA ILE A 16 7.63 -19.63 23.41
C ILE A 16 7.43 -19.60 24.93
N GLN A 17 8.06 -20.50 25.68
CA GLN A 17 7.99 -20.51 27.14
C GLN A 17 8.62 -19.23 27.71
N TYR A 18 9.76 -18.80 27.18
CA TYR A 18 10.40 -17.54 27.56
C TYR A 18 9.51 -16.31 27.32
N VAL A 19 8.71 -16.30 26.25
CA VAL A 19 7.71 -15.23 26.02
C VAL A 19 6.62 -15.22 27.09
N ARG A 20 6.27 -16.38 27.67
CA ARG A 20 5.28 -16.47 28.75
C ARG A 20 5.84 -16.05 30.09
N ASP A 21 7.09 -16.39 30.35
CA ASP A 21 7.76 -16.09 31.61
C ASP A 21 8.13 -14.61 31.73
N HIS A 22 8.14 -13.87 30.61
CA HIS A 22 8.47 -12.45 30.53
C HIS A 22 7.37 -11.59 29.87
N PRO A 23 6.16 -11.48 30.48
CA PRO A 23 5.07 -10.65 29.95
C PRO A 23 5.40 -9.15 29.91
N GLU A 24 6.37 -8.70 30.70
CA GLU A 24 6.89 -7.33 30.73
C GLU A 24 7.72 -6.95 29.49
N MET A 25 8.24 -7.94 28.77
CA MET A 25 9.07 -7.72 27.60
C MET A 25 8.26 -7.77 26.30
N SER A 26 8.57 -6.84 25.39
CA SER A 26 7.94 -6.87 24.07
C SER A 26 8.40 -8.10 23.28
N VAL A 27 7.48 -8.75 22.57
CA VAL A 27 7.79 -9.87 21.66
C VAL A 27 8.90 -9.52 20.66
N LYS A 28 9.04 -8.24 20.30
CA LYS A 28 10.10 -7.75 19.42
C LYS A 28 11.48 -7.76 20.11
N ALA A 29 11.54 -7.42 21.39
CA ALA A 29 12.77 -7.50 22.17
C ALA A 29 13.24 -8.95 22.31
N ILE A 30 12.31 -9.85 22.65
CA ILE A 30 12.58 -11.29 22.78
C ILE A 30 13.03 -11.90 21.44
N ALA A 31 12.40 -11.50 20.33
CA ALA A 31 12.81 -11.94 19.00
C ALA A 31 14.26 -11.55 18.68
N ASN A 32 14.64 -10.30 19.00
CA ASN A 32 16.00 -9.80 18.77
C ASN A 32 17.03 -10.54 19.63
N GLU A 33 16.73 -10.73 20.93
CA GLU A 33 17.61 -11.43 21.87
C GLU A 33 17.85 -12.89 21.46
N ARG A 34 16.80 -13.58 21.00
CA ARG A 34 16.87 -14.98 20.56
C ARG A 34 17.31 -15.15 19.10
N GLY A 35 17.64 -14.07 18.39
CA GLY A 35 18.10 -14.13 16.99
C GLY A 35 17.04 -14.64 15.99
N VAL A 36 15.76 -14.47 16.33
CA VAL A 36 14.61 -14.88 15.52
C VAL A 36 13.95 -13.65 14.91
N SER A 37 13.48 -13.75 13.66
CA SER A 37 12.71 -12.64 13.10
C SER A 37 11.41 -12.44 13.88
N PHE A 38 11.02 -11.20 14.15
CA PHE A 38 9.75 -10.88 14.82
C PHE A 38 8.54 -11.58 14.18
N SER A 39 8.49 -11.62 12.83
CA SER A 39 7.45 -12.30 12.07
C SER A 39 7.42 -13.81 12.33
N THR A 40 8.59 -14.42 12.50
CA THR A 40 8.72 -15.86 12.81
C THR A 40 8.24 -16.15 14.23
N LEU A 41 8.68 -15.36 15.22
CA LEU A 41 8.25 -15.55 16.62
C LEU A 41 6.74 -15.34 16.78
N ASN A 42 6.18 -14.32 16.13
CA ASN A 42 4.72 -14.08 16.12
C ASN A 42 3.92 -15.21 15.46
N LEU A 43 4.50 -15.93 14.51
CA LEU A 43 3.87 -17.10 13.90
C LEU A 43 3.89 -18.28 14.88
N TRP A 44 4.99 -18.47 15.60
CA TRP A 44 5.12 -19.52 16.62
C TRP A 44 4.16 -19.31 17.78
N ILE A 45 4.09 -18.09 18.33
CA ILE A 45 3.14 -17.74 19.41
C ILE A 45 1.70 -18.01 18.95
N ARG A 46 1.33 -17.59 17.73
CA ARG A 46 -0.01 -17.86 17.18
C ARG A 46 -0.29 -19.35 17.05
N ASN A 47 0.64 -20.11 16.48
CA ASN A 47 0.48 -21.56 16.31
C ASN A 47 0.43 -22.30 17.65
N TYR A 48 1.18 -21.84 18.64
CA TYR A 48 1.24 -22.45 19.96
C TYR A 48 0.03 -22.11 20.83
N ASN A 49 -0.48 -20.88 20.77
CA ASN A 49 -1.75 -20.52 21.42
C ASN A 49 -2.91 -21.31 20.80
N LEU A 50 -2.90 -21.53 19.49
CA LEU A 50 -3.84 -22.44 18.82
C LEU A 50 -3.72 -23.90 19.28
N SER A 51 -2.53 -24.36 19.70
CA SER A 51 -2.33 -25.72 20.21
C SER A 51 -2.64 -25.87 21.71
N VAL A 52 -2.45 -24.81 22.50
CA VAL A 52 -2.79 -24.81 23.93
C VAL A 52 -4.29 -24.61 24.16
N ASP A 53 -4.96 -23.79 23.34
CA ASP A 53 -6.42 -23.63 23.33
C ASP A 53 -7.16 -24.88 22.80
N ALA A 54 -6.46 -25.86 22.23
CA ALA A 54 -7.07 -27.14 21.85
C ALA A 54 -7.59 -27.93 23.07
N ASN A 55 -7.06 -27.67 24.29
CA ASN A 55 -7.57 -28.24 25.54
C ASN A 55 -8.52 -27.31 26.32
N GLN A 56 -8.79 -26.09 25.83
CA GLN A 56 -9.74 -25.18 26.45
C GLN A 56 -10.58 -24.47 25.38
N LYS A 57 -11.74 -25.07 25.10
CA LYS A 57 -12.90 -24.54 24.34
C LYS A 57 -12.76 -23.10 23.82
N ILE A 58 -12.60 -22.99 22.50
CA ILE A 58 -13.04 -21.93 21.58
C ILE A 58 -13.70 -20.71 22.25
N GLN A 59 -13.07 -19.54 22.21
CA GLN A 59 -13.60 -18.22 21.78
C GLN A 59 -12.39 -17.30 21.49
N ARG A 60 -12.22 -16.62 20.36
CA ARG A 60 -13.01 -15.50 19.79
C ARG A 60 -12.68 -15.45 18.28
N GLY A 61 -13.62 -15.20 17.37
CA GLY A 61 -14.37 -13.95 17.28
C GLY A 61 -13.51 -12.86 16.64
N GLY A 62 -13.37 -12.88 15.30
CA GLY A 62 -12.81 -11.76 14.52
C GLY A 62 -11.56 -12.08 13.71
N VAL A 63 -11.72 -12.11 12.39
CA VAL A 63 -10.68 -12.29 11.36
C VAL A 63 -10.12 -13.71 11.28
N ALA A 64 -10.78 -14.53 10.44
CA ALA A 64 -10.17 -15.74 9.92
C ALA A 64 -8.77 -15.42 9.37
N PRO A 65 -7.70 -16.12 9.80
CA PRO A 65 -6.43 -15.98 9.13
C PRO A 65 -6.63 -16.48 7.70
N SER A 66 -6.54 -15.56 6.75
CA SER A 66 -6.37 -15.87 5.32
C SER A 66 -4.97 -16.45 5.10
N GLY A 67 -4.66 -17.54 5.80
CA GLY A 67 -3.47 -18.34 5.69
C GLY A 67 -3.89 -19.71 5.21
N THR A 68 -3.27 -20.15 4.13
CA THR A 68 -3.37 -21.44 3.43
C THR A 68 -3.03 -22.67 4.31
N GLY A 69 -3.50 -22.74 5.56
CA GLY A 69 -2.93 -23.62 6.57
C GLY A 69 -3.92 -24.31 7.53
N PHE A 70 -5.23 -24.07 7.48
CA PHE A 70 -6.16 -24.95 8.19
C PHE A 70 -6.34 -26.22 7.35
N ARG A 71 -5.42 -27.18 7.51
CA ARG A 71 -5.59 -28.53 6.98
C ARG A 71 -6.67 -29.19 7.82
N HIS A 72 -7.88 -29.27 7.28
CA HIS A 72 -8.88 -30.17 7.82
C HIS A 72 -8.49 -31.60 7.46
N ASP A 73 -8.70 -32.52 8.41
CA ASP A 73 -8.43 -33.93 8.22
C ASP A 73 -9.33 -34.51 7.13
N ALA A 74 -8.85 -35.54 6.41
CA ALA A 74 -9.61 -36.18 5.35
C ALA A 74 -10.98 -36.69 5.83
N LYS A 75 -11.03 -37.19 7.09
CA LYS A 75 -12.25 -37.65 7.74
C LYS A 75 -13.26 -36.51 7.95
N THR A 76 -12.82 -35.35 8.42
CA THR A 76 -13.68 -34.17 8.61
C THR A 76 -14.27 -33.69 7.28
N LYS A 77 -13.47 -33.74 6.21
CA LYS A 77 -13.91 -33.39 4.87
C LYS A 77 -14.98 -34.36 4.35
N GLU A 78 -14.79 -35.66 4.52
CA GLU A 78 -15.77 -36.68 4.09
C GLU A 78 -17.07 -36.58 4.87
N ALA A 79 -17.00 -36.47 6.19
CA ALA A 79 -18.17 -36.27 7.05
C ALA A 79 -18.96 -35.01 6.65
N ALA A 80 -18.26 -33.91 6.37
CA ALA A 80 -18.91 -32.67 5.92
C ALA A 80 -19.61 -32.83 4.56
N LEU A 81 -19.02 -33.57 3.63
CA LEU A 81 -19.64 -33.84 2.32
C LEU A 81 -20.83 -34.78 2.43
N GLN A 82 -20.77 -35.75 3.34
CA GLN A 82 -21.86 -36.69 3.63
C GLN A 82 -23.06 -35.95 4.24
N TYR A 83 -22.82 -35.09 5.23
CA TYR A 83 -23.86 -34.27 5.84
C TYR A 83 -24.56 -33.34 4.84
N VAL A 84 -23.82 -32.81 3.86
CA VAL A 84 -24.38 -32.03 2.74
C VAL A 84 -25.31 -32.86 1.85
N ARG A 85 -25.09 -34.19 1.74
CA ARG A 85 -25.94 -35.09 0.95
C ARG A 85 -27.20 -35.48 1.72
N GLU A 86 -27.08 -35.66 3.03
CA GLU A 86 -28.18 -36.04 3.93
C GLU A 86 -29.15 -34.88 4.17
N HIS A 87 -28.68 -33.64 4.03
CA HIS A 87 -29.48 -32.44 4.26
C HIS A 87 -29.59 -31.52 3.04
N PRO A 88 -30.19 -31.98 1.92
CA PRO A 88 -30.38 -31.15 0.74
C PRO A 88 -31.27 -29.93 0.98
N GLU A 89 -32.16 -29.97 1.97
CA GLU A 89 -33.05 -28.89 2.40
C GLU A 89 -32.32 -27.70 3.04
N MET A 90 -31.17 -27.93 3.69
CA MET A 90 -30.41 -26.88 4.35
C MET A 90 -29.52 -26.09 3.40
N SER A 91 -29.30 -24.81 3.72
CA SER A 91 -28.33 -24.00 3.01
C SER A 91 -26.90 -24.38 3.39
N VAL A 92 -25.95 -24.20 2.47
CA VAL A 92 -24.51 -24.40 2.73
C VAL A 92 -24.03 -23.61 3.94
N LYS A 93 -24.63 -22.44 4.22
CA LYS A 93 -24.31 -21.63 5.39
C LYS A 93 -24.75 -22.32 6.69
N GLN A 94 -25.99 -22.78 6.76
CA GLN A 94 -26.50 -23.51 7.93
C GLN A 94 -25.70 -24.79 8.20
N ILE A 95 -25.33 -25.52 7.15
CA ILE A 95 -24.49 -26.72 7.29
C ILE A 95 -23.08 -26.37 7.75
N ALA A 96 -22.48 -25.30 7.22
CA ALA A 96 -21.17 -24.84 7.66
C ALA A 96 -21.19 -24.45 9.15
N ASP A 97 -22.23 -23.73 9.57
CA ASP A 97 -22.43 -23.31 10.96
C ASP A 97 -22.61 -24.54 11.87
N ALA A 98 -23.41 -25.54 11.47
CA ALA A 98 -23.61 -26.79 12.20
C ALA A 98 -22.32 -27.60 12.36
N LEU A 99 -21.47 -27.62 11.33
CA LEU A 99 -20.19 -28.33 11.33
C LEU A 99 -19.03 -27.50 11.88
N GLN A 100 -19.29 -26.28 12.35
CA GLN A 100 -18.27 -25.31 12.79
C GLN A 100 -17.16 -25.07 11.74
N LEU A 101 -17.54 -25.15 10.46
CA LEU A 101 -16.67 -24.89 9.33
C LEU A 101 -16.89 -23.47 8.82
N SER A 102 -15.85 -22.87 8.27
CA SER A 102 -16.08 -21.65 7.50
C SER A 102 -16.93 -21.97 6.27
N PHE A 103 -17.92 -21.11 5.99
CA PHE A 103 -18.71 -21.19 4.76
C PHE A 103 -17.81 -21.36 3.53
N SER A 104 -16.69 -20.64 3.49
CA SER A 104 -15.72 -20.68 2.39
C SER A 104 -15.04 -22.04 2.26
N THR A 105 -14.70 -22.69 3.37
CA THR A 105 -14.10 -24.03 3.39
C THR A 105 -15.08 -25.05 2.79
N LEU A 106 -16.29 -25.12 3.35
CA LEU A 106 -17.32 -26.07 2.91
C LEU A 106 -17.68 -25.85 1.44
N SER A 107 -17.82 -24.59 1.04
CA SER A 107 -18.05 -24.18 -0.35
C SER A 107 -17.00 -24.70 -1.32
N VAL A 108 -15.71 -24.64 -0.93
CA VAL A 108 -14.61 -25.16 -1.76
C VAL A 108 -14.70 -26.68 -1.89
N TRP A 109 -15.06 -27.39 -0.82
CA TRP A 109 -15.18 -28.84 -0.84
C TRP A 109 -16.35 -29.32 -1.67
N ILE A 110 -17.54 -28.74 -1.49
CA ILE A 110 -18.74 -29.06 -2.28
C ILE A 110 -18.43 -28.88 -3.76
N ARG A 111 -17.81 -27.76 -4.14
CA ARG A 111 -17.45 -27.48 -5.54
C ARG A 111 -16.45 -28.47 -6.14
N LYS A 112 -15.49 -28.96 -5.33
CA LYS A 112 -14.40 -29.80 -5.81
C LYS A 112 -14.72 -31.29 -5.78
N TYR A 113 -15.56 -31.74 -4.85
CA TYR A 113 -15.67 -33.15 -4.50
C TYR A 113 -17.12 -33.63 -4.32
N ASN A 114 -18.13 -32.77 -4.48
CA ASN A 114 -19.53 -33.16 -4.33
C ASN A 114 -20.31 -33.01 -5.64
N GLU A 115 -20.12 -33.97 -6.54
CA GLU A 115 -20.80 -34.00 -7.85
C GLU A 115 -22.31 -34.24 -7.71
N SER A 116 -22.71 -34.99 -6.69
CA SER A 116 -24.11 -35.32 -6.38
C SER A 116 -24.86 -34.25 -5.56
N ALA A 117 -24.22 -33.11 -5.25
CA ALA A 117 -24.90 -32.03 -4.53
C ALA A 117 -26.10 -31.50 -5.33
N PRO A 118 -27.25 -31.21 -4.68
CA PRO A 118 -28.42 -30.68 -5.37
C PRO A 118 -28.11 -29.32 -6.01
N ALA A 119 -28.78 -28.97 -7.11
CA ALA A 119 -28.48 -27.78 -7.91
C ALA A 119 -28.50 -26.47 -7.09
N LYS A 120 -29.37 -26.39 -6.08
CA LYS A 120 -29.45 -25.27 -5.11
C LYS A 120 -28.24 -25.15 -4.18
N MET A 121 -27.53 -26.26 -3.94
CA MET A 121 -26.34 -26.35 -3.10
C MET A 121 -25.05 -26.21 -3.93
N LYS A 122 -25.12 -26.50 -5.24
CA LYS A 122 -24.05 -26.23 -6.19
C LYS A 122 -23.90 -24.72 -6.35
N LEU A 123 -22.86 -24.17 -5.73
CA LEU A 123 -22.45 -22.80 -5.98
C LEU A 123 -22.21 -22.64 -7.48
N ARG A 124 -22.80 -21.59 -8.08
CA ARG A 124 -22.45 -21.19 -9.45
C ARG A 124 -20.93 -21.25 -9.54
N LYS A 125 -20.39 -22.06 -10.47
CA LYS A 125 -19.00 -21.85 -10.94
C LYS A 125 -18.92 -20.35 -11.10
N LYS A 126 -17.95 -19.70 -10.45
CA LYS A 126 -17.68 -18.27 -10.63
C LYS A 126 -17.35 -18.11 -12.10
N GLY A 127 -18.38 -18.08 -12.95
CA GLY A 127 -18.32 -17.60 -14.31
C GLY A 127 -17.65 -16.27 -14.11
N LYS A 128 -16.43 -16.19 -14.65
CA LYS A 128 -15.49 -15.09 -14.48
C LYS A 128 -16.34 -13.88 -14.25
N THR A 129 -16.36 -13.36 -13.00
CA THR A 129 -17.15 -12.18 -12.65
C THR A 129 -17.02 -11.27 -13.83
N SER A 130 -18.15 -10.93 -14.46
CA SER A 130 -18.21 -10.05 -15.60
C SER A 130 -17.55 -8.75 -15.16
N GLN A 131 -16.23 -8.73 -15.21
CA GLN A 131 -15.42 -7.55 -15.17
C GLN A 131 -15.94 -6.86 -16.41
N LYS A 132 -16.80 -5.86 -16.18
CA LYS A 132 -17.14 -4.87 -17.18
C LYS A 132 -15.89 -4.68 -18.02
N LYS A 133 -16.05 -4.86 -19.32
CA LYS A 133 -15.03 -4.81 -20.38
C LYS A 133 -14.47 -3.38 -20.50
N GLY A 134 -14.12 -2.75 -19.38
CA GLY A 134 -13.31 -1.57 -19.27
C GLY A 134 -11.86 -2.02 -19.29
N MET A 135 -11.35 -2.28 -20.50
CA MET A 135 -9.99 -1.97 -20.89
C MET A 135 -8.94 -2.17 -19.77
N ARG A 136 -8.61 -3.41 -19.41
CA ARG A 136 -7.25 -3.68 -18.90
C ARG A 136 -6.31 -3.55 -20.10
N ARG A 137 -6.10 -2.32 -20.56
CA ARG A 137 -5.06 -1.94 -21.54
C ARG A 137 -3.74 -2.51 -21.04
N ALA A 138 -2.92 -2.97 -21.99
CA ALA A 138 -1.64 -3.61 -21.75
C ALA A 138 -0.83 -2.89 -20.65
N ARG A 139 -0.14 -3.66 -19.83
CA ARG A 139 0.78 -3.11 -18.82
C ARG A 139 1.87 -2.33 -19.57
N TYR A 140 1.99 -1.04 -19.31
CA TYR A 140 3.09 -0.21 -19.84
C TYR A 140 4.44 -0.88 -19.57
N THR A 141 5.27 -1.02 -20.61
CA THR A 141 6.62 -1.59 -20.52
C THR A 141 7.52 -0.65 -19.72
N ASN A 142 8.68 -1.12 -19.23
CA ASN A 142 9.60 -0.21 -18.53
C ASN A 142 10.14 0.88 -19.47
N HIS A 143 10.40 0.53 -20.73
CA HIS A 143 10.79 1.47 -21.77
C HIS A 143 9.81 2.66 -21.90
N THR A 144 8.51 2.39 -21.99
CA THR A 144 7.50 3.47 -22.08
C THR A 144 7.46 4.39 -20.84
N LYS A 145 7.93 3.92 -19.68
CA LYS A 145 8.00 4.75 -18.46
C LYS A 145 9.22 5.65 -18.49
N GLU A 146 10.35 5.12 -18.92
CA GLU A 146 11.61 5.86 -19.06
C GLU A 146 11.48 6.95 -20.11
N GLU A 147 10.93 6.61 -21.28
CA GLU A 147 10.63 7.57 -22.35
C GLU A 147 9.70 8.68 -21.87
N ALA A 148 8.63 8.33 -21.14
CA ALA A 148 7.72 9.32 -20.59
C ALA A 148 8.38 10.26 -19.57
N ILE A 149 9.33 9.75 -18.76
CA ILE A 149 10.09 10.57 -17.80
C ILE A 149 11.04 11.51 -18.55
N MET A 150 11.76 11.02 -19.57
CA MET A 150 12.65 11.84 -20.38
C MET A 150 11.89 12.95 -21.12
N TYR A 151 10.73 12.61 -21.71
CA TYR A 151 9.90 13.57 -22.43
C TYR A 151 9.41 14.71 -21.52
N VAL A 152 9.03 14.39 -20.28
CA VAL A 152 8.68 15.41 -19.27
C VAL A 152 9.87 16.30 -18.91
N ARG A 153 11.10 15.77 -18.90
CA ARG A 153 12.31 16.58 -18.64
C ARG A 153 12.66 17.49 -19.82
N GLN A 154 12.40 17.05 -21.05
CA GLN A 154 12.68 17.81 -22.27
C GLN A 154 11.64 18.92 -22.53
N HIS A 155 10.43 18.77 -21.99
CA HIS A 155 9.32 19.70 -22.18
C HIS A 155 8.77 20.23 -20.85
N PRO A 156 9.56 20.96 -20.04
CA PRO A 156 9.11 21.53 -18.77
C PRO A 156 7.99 22.58 -18.94
N GLU A 157 7.87 23.17 -20.12
CA GLU A 157 6.83 24.13 -20.51
C GLU A 157 5.45 23.50 -20.76
N MET A 158 5.41 22.19 -21.02
CA MET A 158 4.19 21.51 -21.42
C MET A 158 3.42 20.96 -20.23
N SER A 159 2.08 21.06 -20.27
CA SER A 159 1.24 20.46 -19.25
C SER A 159 1.43 18.95 -19.19
N MET A 160 1.50 18.40 -17.98
CA MET A 160 1.49 16.95 -17.78
C MET A 160 0.23 16.28 -18.35
N ARG A 161 -0.88 17.02 -18.57
CA ARG A 161 -2.04 16.47 -19.30
C ARG A 161 -1.74 16.28 -20.77
N ASP A 162 -1.08 17.25 -21.38
CA ASP A 162 -0.79 17.26 -22.82
C ASP A 162 0.30 16.23 -23.14
N ILE A 163 1.32 16.13 -22.28
CA ILE A 163 2.34 15.07 -22.36
C ILE A 163 1.69 13.68 -22.25
N ALA A 164 0.78 13.50 -21.29
CA ALA A 164 0.09 12.23 -21.14
C ALA A 164 -0.76 11.87 -22.37
N ALA A 165 -1.43 12.87 -22.96
CA ALA A 165 -2.21 12.68 -24.18
C ALA A 165 -1.32 12.29 -25.37
N ARG A 166 -0.18 12.97 -25.54
CA ARG A 166 0.75 12.73 -26.65
C ARG A 166 1.44 11.37 -26.60
N LEU A 167 1.74 10.90 -25.39
CA LEU A 167 2.31 9.56 -25.15
C LEU A 167 1.23 8.46 -25.08
N GLU A 168 -0.04 8.81 -25.27
CA GLU A 168 -1.19 7.91 -25.12
C GLU A 168 -1.26 7.19 -23.76
N VAL A 169 -0.64 7.77 -22.74
CA VAL A 169 -0.60 7.23 -21.38
C VAL A 169 -1.66 7.87 -20.51
N LYS A 170 -2.17 7.14 -19.53
CA LYS A 170 -3.07 7.72 -18.53
C LYS A 170 -2.31 8.78 -17.72
N PHE A 171 -2.89 9.96 -17.58
CA PHE A 171 -2.37 11.03 -16.71
C PHE A 171 -2.03 10.54 -15.29
N SER A 172 -2.87 9.69 -14.71
CA SER A 172 -2.62 9.09 -13.39
C SER A 172 -1.40 8.15 -13.38
N SER A 173 -1.14 7.46 -14.49
CA SER A 173 0.02 6.58 -14.65
C SER A 173 1.31 7.40 -14.78
N LEU A 174 1.30 8.45 -15.58
CA LEU A 174 2.43 9.39 -15.71
C LEU A 174 2.83 9.99 -14.36
N ASN A 175 1.87 10.46 -13.57
CA ASN A 175 2.13 10.99 -12.22
C ASN A 175 2.74 9.96 -11.27
N LEU A 176 2.28 8.70 -11.35
CA LEU A 176 2.81 7.63 -10.52
C LEU A 176 4.28 7.33 -10.89
N TRP A 177 4.63 7.38 -12.18
CA TRP A 177 6.01 7.17 -12.63
C TRP A 177 6.92 8.31 -12.21
N ILE A 178 6.48 9.56 -12.37
CA ILE A 178 7.21 10.75 -11.88
C ILE A 178 7.42 10.67 -10.37
N ARG A 179 6.40 10.24 -9.60
CA ARG A 179 6.55 10.06 -8.15
C ARG A 179 7.66 9.06 -7.82
N LYS A 180 7.62 7.89 -8.44
CA LYS A 180 8.61 6.83 -8.21
C LYS A 180 10.00 7.24 -8.66
N TYR A 181 10.10 7.95 -9.77
CA TYR A 181 11.36 8.51 -10.24
C TYR A 181 11.96 9.49 -9.22
N ASN A 182 11.16 10.42 -8.70
CA ASN A 182 11.61 11.39 -7.70
C ASN A 182 11.98 10.76 -6.35
N GLU A 183 11.43 9.59 -6.01
CA GLU A 183 11.82 8.83 -4.82
C GLU A 183 13.25 8.27 -4.95
N THR A 184 13.67 7.94 -6.18
CA THR A 184 14.98 7.37 -6.48
C THR A 184 16.00 8.38 -7.02
N ALA A 185 15.56 9.54 -7.52
CA ALA A 185 16.40 10.55 -8.14
C ALA A 185 17.08 11.47 -7.11
N ALA A 186 18.29 11.93 -7.46
CA ALA A 186 19.00 12.98 -6.73
C ALA A 186 18.16 14.26 -6.64
N PRO A 187 18.32 15.09 -5.60
CA PRO A 187 17.50 16.30 -5.41
C PRO A 187 17.43 17.23 -6.64
N GLU A 188 18.54 17.34 -7.37
CA GLU A 188 18.72 18.18 -8.56
C GLU A 188 17.96 17.63 -9.79
N ASP A 189 17.78 16.31 -9.87
CA ASP A 189 17.11 15.63 -10.98
C ASP A 189 15.60 15.47 -10.78
N ARG A 190 15.06 15.92 -9.65
CA ARG A 190 13.64 15.73 -9.32
C ARG A 190 12.75 16.59 -10.21
N ILE A 191 11.78 15.95 -10.85
CA ILE A 191 10.77 16.64 -11.65
C ILE A 191 9.77 17.31 -10.69
N VAL A 192 9.76 18.64 -10.67
CA VAL A 192 8.83 19.42 -9.85
C VAL A 192 7.42 19.28 -10.41
N ARG A 193 6.50 18.78 -9.59
CA ARG A 193 5.10 18.59 -9.97
C ARG A 193 4.31 19.88 -9.78
N GLU A 194 3.48 20.21 -10.77
CA GLU A 194 2.42 21.20 -10.58
C GLU A 194 1.44 20.68 -9.51
N ARG A 195 1.41 21.30 -8.33
CA ARG A 195 0.53 20.90 -7.23
C ARG A 195 -0.92 21.21 -7.58
N ARG A 196 -1.68 20.20 -8.02
CA ARG A 196 -3.14 20.30 -8.09
C ARG A 196 -3.74 20.40 -6.70
N GLY A 197 -4.35 21.55 -6.38
CA GLY A 197 -5.22 21.67 -5.19
C GLY A 197 -5.11 22.96 -4.38
N ARG A 198 -4.12 23.82 -4.63
CA ARG A 198 -4.26 25.26 -4.36
C ARG A 198 -4.21 25.90 -5.73
N LYS A 199 -5.19 26.73 -6.08
CA LYS A 199 -4.86 27.89 -6.90
C LYS A 199 -3.69 28.50 -6.15
N LYS A 200 -2.47 28.38 -6.67
CA LYS A 200 -1.46 29.37 -6.30
C LYS A 200 -2.22 30.65 -6.60
N LYS A 201 -2.46 31.50 -5.58
CA LYS A 201 -2.63 32.92 -5.89
C LYS A 201 -1.54 33.15 -6.90
N VAL A 202 -1.91 33.63 -8.09
CA VAL A 202 -0.93 34.28 -8.93
C VAL A 202 -0.32 35.26 -7.95
N VAL A 203 0.86 34.93 -7.42
CA VAL A 203 1.75 35.95 -6.94
C VAL A 203 1.99 36.59 -8.27
N GLU A 204 1.19 37.63 -8.53
CA GLU A 204 1.46 38.59 -9.57
C GLU A 204 2.89 38.95 -9.22
N LEU A 205 3.83 38.30 -9.91
CA LEU A 205 5.17 38.81 -10.03
C LEU A 205 4.89 40.27 -10.39
N PRO A 206 5.33 41.23 -9.56
CA PRO A 206 4.99 42.61 -9.78
C PRO A 206 5.28 42.85 -11.25
N THR A 207 4.25 43.22 -12.02
CA THR A 207 4.44 43.38 -13.47
C THR A 207 5.67 44.24 -13.67
N GLU A 208 6.48 44.06 -14.73
CA GLU A 208 7.75 44.78 -14.90
C GLU A 208 7.64 46.29 -14.55
N ASN A 209 6.46 46.87 -14.74
CA ASN A 209 6.05 48.21 -14.33
C ASN A 209 6.13 48.50 -12.81
N GLU A 210 5.72 47.60 -11.92
CA GLU A 210 5.76 47.77 -10.45
C GLU A 210 7.19 47.68 -9.90
N GLU A 211 8.01 46.75 -10.41
CA GLU A 211 9.45 46.72 -10.11
C GLU A 211 10.15 47.97 -10.65
N LEU A 212 9.77 48.45 -11.84
CA LEU A 212 10.28 49.72 -12.38
C LEU A 212 9.90 50.91 -11.50
N LEU A 213 8.70 50.90 -10.92
CA LEU A 213 8.20 51.99 -10.07
C LEU A 213 8.95 52.01 -8.73
N ALA A 214 9.15 50.85 -8.11
CA ALA A 214 9.95 50.71 -6.90
C ALA A 214 11.41 51.14 -7.14
N LEU A 215 12.03 50.71 -8.25
CA LEU A 215 13.37 51.13 -8.64
C LEU A 215 13.46 52.64 -8.92
N ARG A 216 12.42 53.25 -9.51
CA ARG A 216 12.37 54.70 -9.73
C ARG A 216 12.27 55.48 -8.42
N GLU A 217 11.48 54.99 -7.47
CA GLU A 217 11.39 55.60 -6.13
C GLU A 217 12.70 55.48 -5.36
N GLU A 218 13.35 54.32 -5.39
CA GLU A 218 14.65 54.11 -4.76
C GLU A 218 15.73 55.00 -5.40
N ASN A 219 15.77 55.10 -6.73
CA ASN A 219 16.66 56.02 -7.43
C ASN A 219 16.39 57.49 -7.09
N LYS A 220 15.13 57.87 -6.90
CA LYS A 220 14.77 59.23 -6.48
C LYS A 220 15.32 59.53 -5.07
N LYS A 221 15.13 58.61 -4.11
CA LYS A 221 15.68 58.74 -2.75
C LYS A 221 17.20 58.82 -2.76
N LEU A 222 17.87 58.00 -3.56
CA LEU A 222 19.33 58.03 -3.70
C LEU A 222 19.81 59.37 -4.26
N ARG A 223 19.11 59.94 -5.24
CA ARG A 223 19.42 61.28 -5.78
C ARG A 223 19.23 62.38 -4.73
N GLU A 224 18.14 62.35 -3.98
CA GLU A 224 17.88 63.30 -2.89
C GLU A 224 18.96 63.21 -1.80
N MET A 225 19.39 62.00 -1.44
CA MET A 225 20.51 61.82 -0.50
C MET A 225 21.84 62.34 -1.05
N LEU A 226 22.12 62.10 -2.34
CA LEU A 226 23.33 62.64 -2.98
C LEU A 226 23.30 64.17 -3.05
N GLU A 227 22.14 64.78 -3.34
CA GLU A 227 22.00 66.24 -3.31
C GLU A 227 22.15 66.80 -1.90
N ALA A 228 21.59 66.14 -0.89
CA ALA A 228 21.79 66.52 0.51
C ALA A 228 23.27 66.45 0.91
N ILE A 229 23.96 65.37 0.55
CA ILE A 229 25.41 65.22 0.79
C ILE A 229 26.19 66.31 0.05
N ARG A 230 25.85 66.58 -1.22
CA ARG A 230 26.51 67.63 -2.01
C ARG A 230 26.28 69.02 -1.44
N ALA A 231 25.07 69.31 -0.95
CA ALA A 231 24.74 70.56 -0.27
C ALA A 231 25.52 70.71 1.03
N THR A 232 25.63 69.63 1.82
CA THR A 232 26.45 69.64 3.04
C THR A 232 27.92 69.88 2.71
N LEU A 233 28.49 69.20 1.71
CA LEU A 233 29.88 69.39 1.31
C LEU A 233 30.13 70.79 0.76
N SER A 234 29.17 71.38 0.04
CA SER A 234 29.22 72.77 -0.42
C SER A 234 29.18 73.78 0.72
N MET A 235 28.56 73.46 1.86
CA MET A 235 28.58 74.30 3.07
C MET A 235 29.90 74.20 3.85
N TYR A 236 30.68 73.12 3.65
CA TYR A 236 32.00 72.94 4.28
C TYR A 236 33.18 73.41 3.39
N HIS A 237 32.92 74.01 2.23
CA HIS A 237 33.93 74.56 1.31
C HIS A 237 33.79 76.09 1.07
N LEU A 238 33.17 76.79 2.02
CA LEU A 238 33.28 78.25 2.21
C LEU A 238 34.12 78.53 3.46
#